data_AF-F0NXE0-F1
#
_entry.id   AF-F0NXE0-F1
#
_cell.length_a   1.000
_cell.length_b   1.000
_cell.length_c   1.000
_cell.angle_alpha   90.00
_cell.angle_beta   90.00
_cell.angle_gamma   90.00
#
_symmetry.space_group_name_H-M   'P 1'
#
loop_
_entity.id
_entity.type
_entity.pdbx_description
1 polymer ?
#
loop_
_entity_poly.entity_id
_entity_poly.type
_entity_poly.pdbx_seq_one_letter_code
_entity_poly.pdbx_strand_id
1 'polypeptide(L)'
;MKKYFFLEKTYHPISLIADKLQLEEVSFKHSNEEKFEELARYLDRLIQSDFNSLLSILYRIDVSEEKVKKALAENKDKLPAAQIIAQLLIEREIQKINLRAKYSKK
;
A
#
# COMPACT_ATOMS: atom_id res chain seq x y z
N MET A 1 -20.72 16.99 10.38
CA MET A 1 -20.57 15.61 9.84
C MET A 1 -20.31 15.51 8.34
N LYS A 2 -20.04 16.61 7.59
CA LYS A 2 -19.85 16.57 6.12
C LYS A 2 -18.41 16.83 5.61
N LYS A 3 -17.41 16.94 6.49
CA LYS A 3 -16.04 17.37 6.10
C LYS A 3 -15.13 16.23 5.65
N TYR A 4 -15.43 14.99 6.03
CA TYR A 4 -14.68 13.79 5.61
C TYR A 4 -15.12 13.26 4.24
N PHE A 5 -16.35 13.56 3.81
CA PHE A 5 -16.90 13.17 2.51
C PHE A 5 -16.18 13.84 1.31
N PHE A 6 -15.51 14.97 1.52
CA PHE A 6 -14.75 15.67 0.47
C PHE A 6 -13.34 15.11 0.23
N LEU A 7 -12.81 14.27 1.13
CA LEU A 7 -11.49 13.64 0.95
C LEU A 7 -11.56 12.30 0.18
N GLU A 8 -12.76 11.76 -0.03
CA GLU A 8 -12.98 10.54 -0.81
C GLU A 8 -12.77 10.74 -2.33
N LYS A 9 -12.59 11.98 -2.80
CA LYS A 9 -12.62 12.29 -4.24
C LYS A 9 -11.29 12.58 -4.93
N THR A 10 -10.12 12.45 -4.30
CA THR A 10 -8.87 12.79 -5.03
C THR A 10 -7.64 11.95 -4.77
N TYR A 11 -7.62 11.02 -3.82
CA TYR A 11 -6.45 10.16 -3.62
C TYR A 11 -6.85 8.77 -3.15
N HIS A 12 -6.89 7.80 -4.06
CA HIS A 12 -7.00 6.39 -3.72
C HIS A 12 -5.58 5.85 -3.43
N PRO A 13 -5.26 5.45 -2.19
CA PRO A 13 -3.91 5.03 -1.80
C PRO A 13 -3.35 3.93 -2.70
N ILE A 14 -4.19 2.96 -3.09
CA ILE A 14 -3.78 1.83 -3.93
C ILE A 14 -3.44 2.31 -5.34
N SER A 15 -4.23 3.21 -5.93
CA SER A 15 -3.91 3.80 -7.24
C SER A 15 -2.58 4.58 -7.19
N LEU A 16 -2.33 5.33 -6.11
CA LEU A 16 -1.06 6.04 -5.95
C LEU A 16 0.14 5.09 -5.85
N ILE A 17 -0.02 3.94 -5.21
CA ILE A 17 1.01 2.90 -5.19
C ILE A 17 1.19 2.35 -6.60
N ALA A 18 0.11 1.97 -7.27
CA ALA A 18 0.13 1.44 -8.63
C ALA A 18 0.86 2.39 -9.59
N ASP A 19 0.57 3.70 -9.55
CA ASP A 19 1.23 4.70 -10.39
C ASP A 19 2.74 4.82 -10.07
N LYS A 20 3.12 4.86 -8.78
CA LYS A 20 4.54 4.94 -8.37
C LYS A 20 5.33 3.69 -8.74
N LEU A 21 4.67 2.55 -8.74
CA LEU A 21 5.23 1.24 -9.04
C LEU A 21 5.07 0.87 -10.53
N GLN A 22 4.37 1.69 -11.32
CA GLN A 22 4.02 1.44 -12.73
C GLN A 22 3.28 0.10 -12.93
N LEU A 23 2.34 -0.21 -12.04
CA LEU A 23 1.57 -1.47 -12.06
C LEU A 23 0.26 -1.29 -12.83
N GLU A 24 0.33 -1.43 -14.15
CA GLU A 24 -0.84 -1.31 -15.02
C GLU A 24 -1.95 -2.31 -14.64
N GLU A 25 -1.59 -3.55 -14.32
CA GLU A 25 -2.53 -4.60 -13.89
C GLU A 25 -3.40 -4.18 -12.69
N VAL A 26 -2.82 -3.42 -11.75
CA VAL A 26 -3.53 -2.88 -10.59
C VAL A 26 -4.40 -1.70 -11.04
N SER A 27 -3.86 -0.80 -11.86
CA SER A 27 -4.59 0.40 -12.32
C SER A 27 -5.83 0.07 -13.15
N PHE A 28 -5.82 -1.03 -13.91
CA PHE A 28 -6.96 -1.47 -14.73
C PHE A 28 -8.13 -2.06 -13.92
N LYS A 29 -7.98 -2.34 -12.63
CA LYS A 29 -9.07 -2.87 -11.81
C LYS A 29 -10.09 -1.80 -11.43
N HIS A 30 -11.34 -2.22 -11.23
CA HIS A 30 -12.47 -1.32 -11.05
C HIS A 30 -12.80 -1.08 -9.58
N SER A 31 -12.62 -2.08 -8.71
CA SER A 31 -12.84 -1.95 -7.27
C SER A 31 -11.54 -1.83 -6.46
N ASN A 32 -11.63 -1.36 -5.22
CA ASN A 32 -10.46 -1.32 -4.33
C ASN A 32 -10.04 -2.72 -3.89
N GLU A 33 -11.00 -3.63 -3.75
CA GLU A 33 -10.78 -5.03 -3.41
C GLU A 33 -9.96 -5.72 -4.50
N GLU A 34 -10.34 -5.56 -5.77
CA GLU A 34 -9.60 -6.11 -6.91
C GLU A 34 -8.18 -5.52 -7.01
N LYS A 35 -8.05 -4.20 -6.79
CA LYS A 35 -6.73 -3.53 -6.77
C LYS A 35 -5.84 -4.05 -5.65
N PHE A 36 -6.42 -4.25 -4.46
CA PHE A 36 -5.71 -4.80 -3.32
C PHE A 36 -5.22 -6.22 -3.61
N GLU A 37 -6.08 -7.07 -4.18
CA GLU A 37 -5.71 -8.43 -4.55
C GLU A 37 -4.60 -8.46 -5.59
N GLU A 38 -4.64 -7.62 -6.63
CA GLU A 38 -3.55 -7.55 -7.61
C GLU A 38 -2.25 -7.03 -7.01
N LEU A 39 -2.32 -6.03 -6.13
CA LEU A 39 -1.14 -5.55 -5.43
C LEU A 39 -0.53 -6.67 -4.57
N ALA A 40 -1.37 -7.41 -3.84
CA ALA A 40 -0.92 -8.56 -3.05
C ALA A 40 -0.34 -9.66 -3.95
N ARG A 41 -0.95 -9.97 -5.09
CA ARG A 41 -0.41 -10.93 -6.07
C ARG A 41 0.96 -10.50 -6.59
N TYR A 42 1.13 -9.23 -6.93
CA TYR A 42 2.41 -8.69 -7.37
C TYR A 42 3.48 -8.81 -6.28
N LEU A 43 3.16 -8.44 -5.04
CA LEU A 43 4.08 -8.56 -3.91
C LEU A 43 4.43 -10.02 -3.60
N ASP A 44 3.47 -10.94 -3.73
CA ASP A 44 3.71 -12.37 -3.55
C ASP A 44 4.72 -12.91 -4.57
N ARG A 45 4.60 -12.49 -5.84
CA ARG A 45 5.61 -12.80 -6.87
C ARG A 45 7.00 -12.30 -6.45
N LEU A 46 7.12 -11.09 -5.93
CA LEU A 46 8.41 -10.56 -5.48
C LEU A 46 8.96 -11.32 -4.27
N ILE A 47 8.12 -11.66 -3.29
CA ILE A 47 8.54 -12.47 -2.13
C ILE A 47 9.17 -13.79 -2.59
N GLN A 48 8.58 -14.42 -3.60
CA GLN A 48 9.02 -15.74 -4.08
C GLN A 48 10.17 -15.70 -5.08
N SER A 49 10.30 -14.64 -5.88
CA SER A 49 11.21 -14.61 -7.04
C SER A 49 12.21 -13.45 -7.06
N ASP A 50 11.93 -12.33 -6.38
CA ASP A 50 12.80 -11.15 -6.39
C ASP A 50 12.64 -10.32 -5.10
N PHE A 51 13.25 -10.82 -4.04
CA PHE A 51 13.20 -10.17 -2.73
C PHE A 51 13.90 -8.80 -2.71
N ASN A 52 14.91 -8.58 -3.57
CA ASN A 52 15.61 -7.29 -3.65
C ASN A 52 14.71 -6.19 -4.20
N SER A 53 13.88 -6.52 -5.20
CA SER A 53 12.84 -5.62 -5.70
C SER A 53 11.80 -5.31 -4.62
N LEU A 54 11.39 -6.30 -3.81
CA LEU A 54 10.49 -6.06 -2.67
C LEU A 54 11.10 -5.05 -1.67
N LEU A 55 12.35 -5.25 -1.26
CA LEU A 55 13.04 -4.32 -0.35
C LEU A 55 13.11 -2.91 -0.93
N SER A 56 13.45 -2.79 -2.22
CA SER A 56 13.50 -1.51 -2.92
C SER A 56 12.16 -0.75 -2.88
N ILE A 57 11.04 -1.48 -3.01
CA ILE A 57 9.70 -0.91 -2.90
C ILE A 57 9.40 -0.42 -1.48
N LEU A 58 9.71 -1.23 -0.46
CA LEU A 58 9.51 -0.87 0.94
C LEU A 58 10.22 0.44 1.28
N TYR A 59 11.49 0.58 0.88
CA TYR A 59 12.24 1.83 1.06
C TYR A 59 11.64 3.02 0.32
N ARG A 60 11.23 2.84 -0.95
CA ARG A 60 10.62 3.92 -1.75
C ARG A 60 9.30 4.43 -1.17
N ILE A 61 8.52 3.54 -0.54
CA ILE A 61 7.22 3.90 0.04
C ILE A 61 7.36 4.40 1.48
N ASP A 62 8.54 4.25 2.09
CA ASP A 62 8.86 4.58 3.48
C ASP A 62 8.18 3.62 4.48
N VAL A 63 8.38 2.32 4.24
CA VAL A 63 8.01 1.22 5.15
C VAL A 63 9.29 0.52 5.60
N SER A 64 9.58 0.54 6.90
CA SER A 64 10.79 -0.09 7.45
C SER A 64 10.65 -1.60 7.55
N GLU A 65 11.79 -2.31 7.41
CA GLU A 65 11.86 -3.76 7.59
C GLU A 65 11.39 -4.19 8.99
N GLU A 66 11.69 -3.39 10.02
CA GLU A 66 11.21 -3.61 11.38
C GLU A 66 9.67 -3.63 11.45
N LYS A 67 9.00 -2.67 10.80
CA LYS A 67 7.53 -2.62 10.76
C LYS A 67 6.97 -3.86 10.06
N VAL A 68 7.61 -4.31 8.97
CA VAL A 68 7.23 -5.54 8.26
C VAL A 68 7.40 -6.77 9.15
N LYS A 69 8.57 -6.96 9.77
CA LYS A 69 8.84 -8.10 10.66
C LYS A 69 7.84 -8.18 11.81
N LYS A 70 7.56 -7.04 12.44
CA LYS A 70 6.56 -6.95 13.51
C LYS A 70 5.17 -7.35 13.03
N ALA A 71 4.70 -6.76 11.91
CA ALA A 71 3.38 -7.05 11.38
C ALA A 71 3.22 -8.53 10.96
N LEU A 72 4.26 -9.12 10.37
CA LEU A 72 4.29 -10.55 10.02
C LEU A 72 4.21 -11.43 11.27
N ALA A 73 4.95 -11.10 12.33
CA ALA A 73 4.91 -11.84 13.59
C ALA A 73 3.53 -11.76 14.27
N GLU A 74 2.90 -10.58 14.27
CA GLU A 74 1.58 -10.35 14.88
C GLU A 74 0.43 -11.04 14.13
N ASN A 75 0.60 -11.26 12.82
CA ASN A 75 -0.39 -11.86 11.93
C ASN A 75 -0.01 -13.26 11.45
N LYS A 76 0.95 -13.90 12.13
CA LYS A 76 1.39 -15.25 11.83
C LYS A 76 0.18 -16.19 11.74
N ASP A 77 0.11 -16.95 10.65
CA ASP A 77 -0.95 -17.93 10.33
C ASP A 77 -2.38 -17.36 10.15
N LYS A 78 -2.56 -16.03 10.17
CA LYS A 78 -3.86 -15.38 9.96
C LYS A 78 -4.05 -14.88 8.53
N LEU A 79 -2.99 -14.28 7.96
CA LEU A 79 -3.03 -13.66 6.65
C LEU A 79 -1.75 -14.00 5.87
N PRO A 80 -1.82 -14.10 4.53
CA PRO A 80 -0.63 -14.21 3.70
C PRO A 80 0.30 -13.01 3.88
N ALA A 81 1.61 -13.25 3.86
CA ALA A 81 2.64 -12.21 4.02
C ALA A 81 2.47 -11.06 3.00
N ALA A 82 2.14 -11.39 1.75
CA ALA A 82 1.92 -10.40 0.70
C ALA A 82 0.74 -9.45 0.99
N GLN A 83 -0.34 -9.95 1.60
CA GLN A 83 -1.48 -9.13 2.00
C GLN A 83 -1.11 -8.21 3.17
N ILE A 84 -0.35 -8.73 4.14
CA ILE A 84 0.15 -7.93 5.27
C ILE A 84 1.03 -6.78 4.75
N ILE A 85 1.94 -7.06 3.82
CA ILE A 85 2.81 -6.04 3.24
C ILE A 85 2.00 -5.03 2.41
N ALA A 86 1.02 -5.49 1.60
CA ALA A 86 0.14 -4.59 0.85
C ALA A 86 -0.58 -3.59 1.78
N GLN A 87 -1.11 -4.06 2.92
CA GLN A 87 -1.73 -3.21 3.93
C GLN A 87 -0.74 -2.16 4.47
N LEU A 88 0.50 -2.55 4.79
CA LEU A 88 1.52 -1.61 5.26
C LEU A 88 1.84 -0.51 4.25
N LEU A 89 1.92 -0.85 2.95
CA LEU A 89 2.15 0.14 1.89
C LEU A 89 0.98 1.14 1.82
N ILE A 90 -0.25 0.64 1.87
CA ILE A 90 -1.49 1.43 1.81
C ILE A 90 -1.60 2.37 3.00
N GLU A 91 -1.38 1.85 4.23
CA GLU A 91 -1.36 2.66 5.45
C GLU A 91 -0.38 3.82 5.35
N ARG A 92 0.82 3.57 4.79
CA ARG A 92 1.83 4.60 4.66
C ARG A 92 1.43 5.69 3.67
N GLU A 93 0.79 5.34 2.55
CA GLU A 93 0.21 6.33 1.64
C GLU A 93 -0.91 7.14 2.28
N ILE A 94 -1.81 6.49 3.03
CA ILE A 94 -2.87 7.18 3.79
C ILE A 94 -2.26 8.21 4.75
N GLN A 95 -1.22 7.84 5.49
CA GLN A 95 -0.51 8.76 6.37
C GLN A 95 0.06 9.97 5.61
N LYS A 96 0.67 9.75 4.43
CA LYS A 96 1.20 10.84 3.60
C LYS A 96 0.11 11.78 3.10
N ILE A 97 -1.03 11.24 2.65
CA ILE A 97 -2.20 12.03 2.24
C ILE A 97 -2.69 12.89 3.40
N ASN A 98 -2.86 12.29 4.58
CA ASN A 98 -3.34 12.98 5.78
C ASN A 98 -2.38 14.09 6.24
N LEU A 99 -1.06 13.83 6.20
CA LEU A 99 -0.04 14.84 6.50
C LEU A 99 -0.12 16.03 5.52
N ARG A 100 -0.18 15.76 4.21
CA ARG A 100 -0.32 16.82 3.18
C ARG A 100 -1.60 17.63 3.38
N ALA A 101 -2.72 16.97 3.66
CA ALA A 101 -4.00 17.64 3.91
C ALA A 101 -3.98 18.53 5.17
N LYS A 102 -3.24 18.12 6.21
CA LYS A 102 -3.09 18.87 7.46
C LYS A 102 -2.25 20.14 7.27
N TYR A 103 -1.17 20.08 6.48
CA TYR A 103 -0.26 21.21 6.27
C TYR A 103 -0.58 22.09 5.07
N SER A 104 -1.38 21.61 4.11
CA SER A 104 -1.82 22.42 2.94
C SER A 104 -2.90 23.47 3.28
N LYS A 105 -3.45 23.45 4.49
CA LYS A 105 -4.49 24.40 4.96
C LYS A 105 -3.94 25.53 5.83
N LYS A 106 -2.62 25.75 5.80
CA LYS A 106 -1.94 26.83 6.51
C LYS A 106 -1.27 27.74 5.49
#